data_AF-A0A1Y4SUG7-F1
#
_entry.id   AF-A0A1Y4SUG7-F1
#
_cell.length_a   1.000
_cell.length_b   1.000
_cell.length_c   1.000
_cell.angle_alpha   90.00
_cell.angle_beta   90.00
_cell.angle_gamma   90.00
#
_symmetry.space_group_name_H-M   'P 1'
#
loop_
_entity.id
_entity.type
_entity.pdbx_description
1 polymer ?
#
loop_
_entity_poly.entity_id
_entity_poly.type
_entity_poly.pdbx_seq_one_letter_code
_entity_poly.pdbx_strand_id
1 'polypeptide(L)'
;MDTPEKKTSVLFYTDWAKPLRSLPMEDVGQLFCAILEYTETGAVPQLDSPVAAMAWEFICQRLDASIEKWDATREKRRQAGRRGALVTNSKERQTAANPANAAFAEIEAANPAVTVPVPVPETVPENVPVPETVPETEVRHEVA
;
A
#
# COMPACT_ATOMS: atom_id res chain seq x y z
N MET A 1 13.29 0.87 17.63
CA MET A 1 14.56 0.61 16.93
C MET A 1 14.19 0.35 15.49
N ASP A 2 14.40 1.33 14.60
CA ASP A 2 14.16 1.16 13.17
C ASP A 2 15.17 0.13 12.65
N THR A 3 14.71 -1.08 12.36
CA THR A 3 15.52 -2.07 11.67
C THR A 3 15.77 -1.54 10.26
N PRO A 4 17.00 -1.54 9.73
CA PRO A 4 17.21 -1.15 8.34
C PRO A 4 16.39 -2.08 7.46
N GLU A 5 15.33 -1.56 6.84
CA GLU A 5 14.49 -2.34 5.95
C GLU A 5 15.35 -2.89 4.81
N LYS A 6 15.33 -4.21 4.66
CA LYS A 6 16.07 -4.91 3.62
C LYS A 6 15.49 -4.52 2.26
N LYS A 7 16.34 -4.01 1.36
CA LYS A 7 15.95 -3.71 -0.03
C LYS A 7 15.66 -5.04 -0.73
N THR A 8 14.47 -5.18 -1.33
CA THR A 8 14.01 -6.42 -1.99
C THR A 8 14.20 -6.42 -3.50
N SER A 9 14.60 -5.29 -4.08
CA SER A 9 14.65 -5.10 -5.53
C SER A 9 15.81 -4.19 -5.93
N VAL A 10 16.38 -4.45 -7.10
CA VAL A 10 17.45 -3.65 -7.71
C VAL A 10 17.00 -3.18 -9.10
N LEU A 11 17.36 -1.96 -9.47
CA LEU A 11 17.06 -1.40 -10.79
C LEU A 11 18.20 -1.64 -11.76
N PHE A 12 17.89 -2.22 -12.91
CA PHE A 12 18.81 -2.34 -14.04
C PHE A 12 18.50 -1.28 -15.10
N TYR A 13 19.55 -0.64 -15.61
CA TYR A 13 19.44 0.34 -16.67
C TYR A 13 19.66 -0.31 -18.04
N THR A 14 18.83 0.05 -19.02
CA THR A 14 18.93 -0.45 -20.40
C THR A 14 20.28 -0.13 -21.05
N ASP A 15 20.90 0.96 -20.63
CA ASP A 15 22.19 1.43 -21.14
C ASP A 15 23.33 0.44 -20.82
N TRP A 16 23.15 -0.42 -19.81
CA TRP A 16 24.10 -1.48 -19.48
C TRP A 16 24.02 -2.66 -20.44
N ALA A 17 22.95 -2.80 -21.24
CA ALA A 17 22.79 -3.96 -22.12
C ALA A 17 23.93 -4.08 -23.14
N LYS A 18 24.41 -2.95 -23.68
CA LYS A 18 25.51 -2.95 -24.67
C LYS A 18 26.84 -3.44 -24.07
N PRO A 19 27.35 -2.87 -22.96
CA PRO A 19 28.57 -3.37 -22.33
C PRO A 19 28.41 -4.80 -21.79
N LEU A 20 27.27 -5.13 -21.16
CA LEU A 20 27.03 -6.49 -20.63
C LEU A 20 27.04 -7.56 -21.73
N ARG A 21 26.51 -7.27 -22.92
CA ARG A 21 26.55 -8.21 -24.05
C ARG A 21 27.94 -8.38 -24.66
N SER A 22 28.87 -7.48 -24.38
CA SER A 22 30.25 -7.58 -24.85
C SER A 22 31.16 -8.39 -23.92
N LEU A 23 30.70 -8.68 -22.71
CA LEU A 23 31.39 -9.50 -21.72
C LEU A 23 31.08 -11.00 -21.94
N PRO A 24 31.98 -11.91 -21.55
CA PRO A 24 31.67 -13.33 -21.53
C PRO A 24 30.56 -13.61 -20.49
N MET A 25 29.74 -14.62 -20.75
CA MET A 25 28.57 -14.93 -19.91
C MET A 25 28.94 -15.23 -18.45
N GLU A 26 30.14 -15.79 -18.21
CA GLU A 26 30.67 -16.05 -16.87
C GLU A 26 30.88 -14.75 -16.09
N ASP A 27 31.55 -13.76 -16.67
CA ASP A 27 31.74 -12.44 -16.07
C ASP A 27 30.41 -11.72 -15.83
N VAL A 28 29.45 -11.84 -16.76
CA VAL A 28 28.10 -11.26 -16.60
C VAL A 28 27.37 -11.90 -15.43
N GLY A 29 27.47 -13.23 -15.29
CA GLY A 29 26.89 -13.97 -14.17
C GLY A 29 27.52 -13.58 -12.83
N GLN A 30 28.85 -13.48 -12.77
CA GLN A 30 29.57 -13.00 -11.60
C GLN A 30 29.12 -11.59 -11.21
N LEU A 31 29.02 -10.69 -12.19
CA LEU A 31 28.58 -9.31 -11.99
C LEU A 31 27.12 -9.24 -11.49
N PHE A 32 26.25 -10.12 -11.97
CA PHE A 32 24.87 -10.19 -11.51
C PHE A 32 24.78 -10.62 -10.04
N CYS A 33 25.50 -11.67 -9.65
CA CYS A 33 25.58 -12.12 -8.26
C CYS A 33 26.17 -11.03 -7.35
N ALA A 34 27.23 -10.39 -7.80
CA ALA A 34 27.89 -9.25 -7.15
C ALA A 34 26.91 -8.10 -6.85
N ILE A 35 26.06 -7.73 -7.81
CA ILE A 35 25.04 -6.68 -7.63
C ILE A 35 24.06 -7.07 -6.51
N LEU A 36 23.57 -8.31 -6.52
CA LEU A 36 22.61 -8.76 -5.51
C LEU A 36 23.23 -8.78 -4.12
N GLU A 37 24.42 -9.36 -3.98
CA GLU A 37 25.15 -9.43 -2.71
C GLU A 37 25.43 -8.03 -2.14
N TYR A 38 25.90 -7.11 -2.98
CA TYR A 38 26.12 -5.72 -2.58
C TYR A 38 24.84 -5.04 -2.10
N THR A 39 23.70 -5.27 -2.77
CA THR A 39 22.44 -4.63 -2.33
C THR A 39 21.88 -5.22 -1.04
N GLU A 40 22.20 -6.48 -0.74
CA GLU A 40 21.78 -7.13 0.51
C GLU A 40 22.70 -6.80 1.69
N THR A 41 24.01 -6.79 1.47
CA THR A 41 25.02 -6.74 2.54
C THR A 41 25.85 -5.46 2.54
N GLY A 42 25.92 -4.74 1.43
CA GLY A 42 26.84 -3.63 1.20
C GLY A 42 28.30 -4.06 0.97
N ALA A 43 28.57 -5.38 0.88
CA ALA A 43 29.92 -5.88 0.66
C ALA A 43 30.35 -5.67 -0.79
N VAL A 44 31.55 -5.11 -0.98
CA VAL A 44 32.14 -4.95 -2.32
C VAL A 44 32.59 -6.32 -2.80
N PRO A 45 32.07 -6.81 -3.95
CA PRO A 45 32.39 -8.13 -4.47
C PRO A 45 33.82 -8.16 -5.01
N GLN A 46 34.52 -9.29 -4.83
CA GLN A 46 35.78 -9.56 -5.51
C GLN A 46 35.49 -10.20 -6.86
N LEU A 47 35.96 -9.58 -7.94
CA LEU A 47 35.82 -10.05 -9.30
C LEU A 47 37.20 -10.42 -9.84
N ASP A 48 37.33 -11.63 -10.39
CA ASP A 48 38.60 -12.14 -10.92
C ASP A 48 38.96 -11.51 -12.27
N SER A 49 37.95 -11.14 -13.06
CA SER A 49 38.13 -10.48 -14.36
C SER A 49 38.33 -8.98 -14.19
N PRO A 50 39.45 -8.40 -14.68
CA PRO A 50 39.68 -6.95 -14.63
C PRO A 50 38.60 -6.14 -15.37
N VAL A 51 38.01 -6.73 -16.42
CA VAL A 51 36.95 -6.09 -17.20
C VAL A 51 35.64 -6.08 -16.40
N ALA A 52 35.33 -7.18 -15.71
CA ALA A 52 34.18 -7.24 -14.81
C ALA A 52 34.34 -6.27 -13.63
N ALA A 53 35.54 -6.17 -13.05
CA ALA A 53 35.85 -5.20 -11.99
C ALA A 53 35.65 -3.75 -12.45
N MET A 54 36.08 -3.41 -13.66
CA MET A 54 35.83 -2.08 -14.22
C MET A 54 34.34 -1.83 -14.48
N ALA A 55 33.61 -2.82 -15.03
CA ALA A 55 32.17 -2.73 -15.22
C ALA A 55 31.42 -2.55 -13.89
N TRP A 56 31.88 -3.22 -12.84
CA TRP A 56 31.35 -3.09 -11.48
C TRP A 56 31.44 -1.66 -10.97
N GLU A 57 32.58 -0.98 -11.11
CA GLU A 57 32.72 0.41 -10.66
C GLU A 57 31.69 1.36 -11.30
N PHE A 58 31.43 1.19 -12.60
CA PHE A 58 30.41 1.99 -13.29
C PHE A 58 28.99 1.69 -12.79
N ILE A 59 28.68 0.42 -12.54
CA ILE A 59 27.38 -0.01 -12.02
C ILE A 59 27.19 0.48 -10.59
N CYS A 60 28.20 0.29 -9.74
CA CYS A 60 28.23 0.68 -8.33
C CYS A 60 27.96 2.18 -8.17
N GLN A 61 28.68 3.04 -8.91
CA GLN A 61 28.44 4.49 -8.90
C GLN A 61 26.99 4.87 -9.19
N ARG A 62 26.36 4.18 -10.16
CA ARG A 62 24.97 4.45 -10.53
C ARG A 62 23.98 3.89 -9.51
N LEU A 63 24.30 2.75 -8.92
CA LEU A 63 23.51 2.10 -7.89
C LEU A 63 23.48 2.96 -6.62
N ASP A 64 24.63 3.48 -6.18
CA ASP A 64 24.75 4.38 -5.04
C ASP A 64 23.94 5.66 -5.21
N ALA A 65 24.06 6.30 -6.37
CA ALA A 65 23.24 7.47 -6.69
C ALA A 65 21.73 7.16 -6.67
N SER A 66 21.34 5.94 -7.06
CA SER A 66 19.94 5.50 -7.04
C SER A 66 19.46 5.27 -5.61
N ILE A 67 20.29 4.66 -4.78
CA ILE A 67 20.05 4.44 -3.35
C ILE A 67 19.88 5.77 -2.62
N GLU A 68 20.81 6.71 -2.82
CA GLU A 68 20.75 8.03 -2.20
C GLU A 68 19.49 8.79 -2.60
N LYS A 69 19.14 8.75 -3.89
CA LYS A 69 17.91 9.41 -4.39
C LYS A 69 16.65 8.79 -3.78
N TRP A 70 16.63 7.47 -3.63
CA TRP A 70 15.53 6.76 -2.98
C TRP A 70 15.40 7.19 -1.51
N ASP A 71 16.50 7.15 -0.77
CA ASP A 71 16.53 7.49 0.66
C ASP A 71 16.14 8.95 0.89
N ALA A 72 16.63 9.88 0.06
CA ALA A 72 16.24 11.29 0.11
C ALA A 72 14.74 11.49 -0.19
N THR A 73 14.18 10.74 -1.16
CA THR A 73 12.76 10.80 -1.49
C THR A 73 11.90 10.24 -0.36
N ARG A 74 12.33 9.12 0.23
CA ARG A 74 11.67 8.48 1.37
C ARG A 74 11.65 9.42 2.57
N GLU A 75 12.78 10.04 2.90
CA GLU A 75 12.88 10.95 4.03
C GLU A 75 12.00 12.19 3.83
N LYS A 76 11.97 12.77 2.62
CA LYS A 76 11.05 13.88 2.30
C LYS A 76 9.59 13.48 2.51
N ARG A 77 9.19 12.27 2.08
CA ARG A 77 7.82 11.76 2.30
C ARG A 77 7.53 11.52 3.78
N ARG A 78 8.48 10.97 4.53
CA ARG A 78 8.36 10.78 5.98
C ARG A 78 8.17 12.12 6.71
N GLN A 79 8.95 13.13 6.36
CA GLN A 79 8.83 14.48 6.92
C GLN A 79 7.52 15.16 6.52
N ALA A 80 7.09 15.03 5.25
CA ALA A 80 5.82 15.55 4.78
C ALA A 80 4.63 14.89 5.52
N GLY A 81 4.68 13.58 5.73
CA GLY A 81 3.68 12.85 6.52
C GLY A 81 3.65 13.32 7.98
N ARG A 82 4.82 13.47 8.61
CA ARG A 82 4.93 14.02 9.97
C ARG A 82 4.35 15.45 10.05
N ARG A 83 4.64 16.31 9.07
CA ARG A 83 4.10 17.67 8.98
C ARG A 83 2.58 17.65 8.78
N GLY A 84 2.08 16.79 7.89
CA GLY A 84 0.64 16.62 7.65
C GLY A 84 -0.10 16.21 8.93
N ALA A 85 0.41 15.20 9.63
CA ALA A 85 -0.15 14.75 10.91
C ALA A 85 -0.12 15.84 12.00
N LEU A 86 0.93 16.66 12.04
CA LEU A 86 0.99 17.79 12.98
C LEU A 86 -0.10 18.82 12.67
N VAL A 87 -0.34 19.12 11.39
CA VAL A 87 -1.38 20.08 10.97
C VAL A 87 -2.78 19.55 11.28
N THR A 88 -3.07 18.27 11.02
CA THR A 88 -4.37 17.67 11.34
C THR A 88 -4.61 17.67 12.84
N ASN A 89 -3.65 17.18 13.63
CA ASN A 89 -3.78 17.13 15.09
C ASN A 89 -3.88 18.53 15.70
N SER A 90 -3.18 19.52 15.13
CA SER A 90 -3.29 20.92 15.57
C SER A 90 -4.65 21.52 15.23
N LYS A 91 -5.21 21.23 14.05
CA LYS A 91 -6.55 21.65 13.68
C LYS A 91 -7.58 21.00 14.58
N GLU A 92 -7.55 19.68 14.75
CA GLU A 92 -8.44 18.96 15.66
C GLU A 92 -8.42 19.52 17.09
N ARG A 93 -7.23 19.83 17.62
CA ARG A 93 -7.08 20.50 18.92
C ARG A 93 -7.71 21.89 18.95
N GLN A 94 -7.57 22.67 17.88
CA GLN A 94 -8.23 23.98 17.77
C GLN A 94 -9.76 23.84 17.64
N THR A 95 -10.25 22.87 16.87
CA THR A 95 -11.69 22.61 16.70
C THR A 95 -12.32 22.15 18.02
N ALA A 96 -11.62 21.30 18.78
CA ALA A 96 -12.06 20.80 20.09
C ALA A 96 -11.94 21.85 21.21
N ALA A 97 -10.98 22.77 21.12
CA ALA A 97 -10.79 23.83 22.11
C ALA A 97 -11.64 25.09 21.85
N ASN A 98 -12.29 25.21 20.69
CA ASN A 98 -13.16 26.35 20.40
C ASN A 98 -14.53 26.19 21.09
N PRO A 99 -14.88 27.01 22.10
CA PRO A 99 -16.14 26.88 22.84
C PRO A 99 -17.39 27.04 21.96
N ALA A 100 -17.29 27.72 20.82
CA ALA A 100 -18.39 27.84 19.86
C ALA A 100 -18.75 26.50 19.17
N ASN A 101 -17.78 25.58 19.03
CA ASN A 101 -18.03 24.26 18.45
C ASN A 101 -18.62 23.28 19.47
N ALA A 102 -18.31 23.46 20.76
CA ALA A 102 -18.91 22.68 21.85
C ALA A 102 -20.43 22.96 21.94
N ALA A 103 -20.83 24.23 21.80
CA ALA A 103 -22.24 24.61 21.75
C ALA A 103 -22.97 24.05 20.52
N PHE A 104 -22.29 23.87 19.37
CA PHE A 104 -22.90 23.29 18.17
C PHE A 104 -23.11 21.77 18.28
N ALA A 105 -22.17 21.04 18.89
CA ALA A 105 -22.31 19.59 19.11
C ALA A 105 -23.45 19.26 20.08
N GLU A 106 -23.72 20.13 21.06
CA GLU A 106 -24.81 19.97 22.02
C GLU A 106 -26.19 20.22 21.39
N ILE A 107 -26.28 21.12 20.39
CA ILE A 107 -27.52 21.39 19.64
C ILE A 107 -27.88 20.24 18.70
N GLU A 108 -26.90 19.58 18.06
CA GLU A 108 -27.14 18.44 17.16
C GLU A 108 -27.64 17.19 17.91
N ALA A 109 -27.21 16.99 19.16
CA ALA A 109 -27.69 15.92 20.04
C ALA A 109 -29.11 16.17 20.62
N ALA A 110 -29.62 17.40 20.54
CA ALA A 110 -30.84 17.84 21.23
C ALA A 110 -32.10 17.92 20.35
N ASN A 111 -32.07 17.45 19.09
CA ASN A 111 -33.25 17.47 18.23
C ASN A 111 -33.92 16.07 18.20
N PRO A 112 -34.87 15.76 19.09
CA PRO A 112 -35.61 14.51 19.02
C PRO A 112 -36.46 14.50 17.76
N ALA A 113 -36.29 13.48 16.92
CA ALA A 113 -37.20 13.20 15.83
C ALA A 113 -38.61 13.01 16.40
N VAL A 114 -39.53 13.94 16.09
CA VAL A 114 -40.95 13.79 16.40
C VAL A 114 -41.51 12.72 15.48
N THR A 115 -41.57 11.48 15.97
CA THR A 115 -42.28 10.39 15.29
C THR A 115 -43.77 10.66 15.39
N VAL A 116 -44.38 11.08 14.27
CA VAL A 116 -45.84 11.14 14.13
C VAL A 116 -46.37 9.68 14.15
N PRO A 117 -47.31 9.30 15.03
CA PRO A 117 -47.82 7.94 15.05
C PRO A 117 -48.66 7.69 13.79
N VAL A 118 -48.22 6.73 12.96
CA VAL A 118 -49.06 6.13 11.92
C VAL A 118 -50.06 5.19 12.61
N PRO A 119 -51.38 5.30 12.37
CA PRO A 119 -52.33 4.38 12.98
C PRO A 119 -52.15 2.97 12.41
N VAL A 120 -51.99 2.01 13.32
CA VAL A 120 -51.87 0.57 13.10
C VAL A 120 -53.21 0.02 12.59
N PRO A 121 -53.27 -0.76 11.49
CA PRO A 121 -54.48 -1.48 11.14
C PRO A 121 -54.67 -2.68 12.10
N GLU A 122 -55.85 -2.79 12.70
CA GLU A 122 -56.25 -3.84 13.63
C GLU A 122 -56.10 -5.25 13.02
N THR A 123 -55.42 -6.13 13.72
CA THR A 123 -55.29 -7.56 13.40
C THR A 123 -56.47 -8.35 13.95
N VAL A 124 -57.19 -9.05 13.06
CA VAL A 124 -58.21 -10.07 13.42
C VAL A 124 -57.51 -11.39 13.76
N PRO A 125 -57.87 -12.10 14.86
CA PRO A 125 -57.09 -13.22 15.36
C PRO A 125 -57.49 -14.61 14.82
N GLU A 126 -56.44 -15.35 14.46
CA GLU A 126 -56.08 -16.74 14.81
C GLU A 126 -56.80 -18.00 14.26
N ASN A 127 -55.93 -18.90 13.75
CA ASN A 127 -55.92 -20.38 13.85
C ASN A 127 -56.71 -21.17 12.78
N VAL A 128 -56.29 -22.32 12.22
CA VAL A 128 -55.38 -23.45 12.57
C VAL A 128 -54.99 -24.21 11.24
N PRO A 129 -54.34 -25.41 11.21
CA PRO A 129 -52.98 -25.69 10.72
C PRO A 129 -52.86 -26.52 9.40
N VAL A 130 -51.60 -26.72 8.97
CA VAL A 130 -51.05 -27.44 7.79
C VAL A 130 -51.45 -28.93 7.72
N PRO A 131 -51.46 -29.57 6.52
CA PRO A 131 -50.37 -30.52 6.24
C PRO A 131 -49.84 -30.54 4.78
N GLU A 132 -48.57 -30.99 4.71
CA GLU A 132 -47.70 -31.53 3.63
C GLU A 132 -48.22 -31.74 2.18
N THR A 133 -47.34 -31.48 1.20
CA THR A 133 -46.67 -32.54 0.36
C THR A 133 -45.62 -31.93 -0.59
N VAL A 134 -44.38 -32.43 -0.53
CA VAL A 134 -43.28 -32.36 -1.54
C VAL A 134 -43.53 -33.48 -2.60
N PRO A 135 -42.81 -33.64 -3.75
CA PRO A 135 -41.76 -32.84 -4.43
C PRO A 135 -41.87 -32.76 -5.99
N GLU A 136 -40.85 -32.12 -6.59
CA GLU A 136 -40.14 -32.49 -7.85
C GLU A 136 -40.50 -31.96 -9.26
N THR A 137 -39.41 -31.54 -9.94
CA THR A 137 -39.09 -31.50 -11.39
C THR A 137 -39.75 -30.42 -12.27
N GLU A 138 -38.95 -29.45 -12.77
CA GLU A 138 -38.31 -29.40 -14.11
C GLU A 138 -39.34 -28.96 -15.18
N VAL A 139 -39.21 -27.88 -15.95
CA VAL A 139 -38.29 -27.68 -17.09
C VAL A 139 -38.43 -26.22 -17.59
N ARG A 140 -37.30 -25.68 -18.07
CA ARG A 140 -37.09 -24.55 -19.00
C ARG A 140 -38.30 -24.13 -19.87
N HIS A 141 -38.38 -22.83 -20.20
CA HIS A 141 -38.22 -22.37 -21.59
C HIS A 141 -37.89 -20.88 -21.69
N GLU A 142 -36.79 -20.62 -22.38
CA GLU A 142 -36.34 -19.38 -23.00
C GLU A 142 -37.20 -19.11 -24.25
N VAL A 143 -37.58 -17.85 -24.47
CA VAL A 143 -38.06 -17.30 -25.76
C VAL A 143 -37.73 -15.81 -25.71
N ALA A 144 -36.65 -15.40 -26.39
CA ALA A 144 -36.59 -14.96 -27.78
C ALA A 144 -37.11 -13.53 -27.96
#